data_AF-A0A2N2KGS4-F1
#
_entry.id   AF-A0A2N2KGS4-F1
#
_cell.length_a   1.000
_cell.length_b   1.000
_cell.length_c   1.000
_cell.angle_alpha   90.00
_cell.angle_beta   90.00
_cell.angle_gamma   90.00
#
_symmetry.space_group_name_H-M   'P 1'
#
loop_
_entity.id
_entity.type
_entity.pdbx_description
1 polymer ?
#
loop_
_entity_poly.entity_id
_entity_poly.type
_entity_poly.pdbx_seq_one_letter_code
_entity_poly.pdbx_strand_id
1 'polypeptide(L)'
;MQFRFDKEALMRRIQVVILLVVIPIAAVLFLTAMSPSPDPKKNTDTVTRPGSELPIFDTHVHYKKEAWTLFSPKEVLELFKRSGVTKALVSSSPDEGTRMLYKLAPDMIVPFLRPYHDDVNSSNWFKKQSILDYFKKRLELPIYKGIGEFHIHNEIDADSPVILETLRLAVKEDLYIHVHTGHEAVEAMFKHEPKIKVLWAHAGMSDPPQVVSAMFDRYKNLWVDISIRENDIAPGGVLSPEWKALFLKHPDRITVGSDTWVNSRWQEYEEIIKFDRGWLAQLPSDVARKIAYDNAGRLFGNGDSGKR
;
A
#
# COMPACT_ATOMS: atom_id res chain seq x y z
N MET A 1 14.54 17.75 60.05
CA MET A 1 14.18 16.33 59.87
C MET A 1 14.93 15.85 58.64
N GLN A 2 15.94 15.02 58.85
CA GLN A 2 17.07 14.78 57.96
C GLN A 2 17.04 13.33 57.51
N PHE A 3 16.93 13.07 56.20
CA PHE A 3 17.09 11.73 55.64
C PHE A 3 18.44 11.65 54.94
N ARG A 4 19.38 10.94 55.59
CA ARG A 4 20.67 10.54 55.01
C ARG A 4 20.46 9.27 54.19
N PHE A 5 20.85 9.31 52.92
CA PHE A 5 21.01 8.12 52.08
C PHE A 5 22.44 7.58 52.28
N ASP A 6 22.54 6.38 52.83
CA ASP A 6 23.80 5.68 53.08
C ASP A 6 24.20 4.84 51.85
N LYS A 7 25.30 5.22 51.20
CA LYS A 7 25.82 4.62 49.97
C LYS A 7 26.76 3.41 50.23
N GLU A 8 26.96 2.99 51.48
CA GLU A 8 27.91 1.92 51.81
C GLU A 8 27.31 0.50 51.83
N ALA A 9 25.99 0.33 51.71
CA ALA A 9 25.34 -0.98 51.82
C ALA A 9 25.22 -1.80 50.51
N LEU A 10 25.51 -1.20 49.34
CA LEU A 10 25.32 -1.88 48.03
C LEU A 10 26.62 -2.41 47.41
N MET A 11 27.79 -2.05 47.95
CA MET A 11 29.11 -2.40 47.37
C MET A 11 29.82 -3.57 48.07
N ARG A 12 29.11 -4.43 48.83
CA ARG A 12 29.72 -5.54 49.60
C ARG A 12 29.12 -6.93 49.37
N ARG A 13 28.39 -7.16 48.28
CA ARG A 13 27.95 -8.52 47.93
C ARG A 13 28.23 -8.82 46.45
N ILE A 14 29.09 -9.82 46.26
CA ILE A 14 29.39 -10.54 45.02
C ILE A 14 30.61 -10.01 44.23
N GLN A 15 31.75 -9.98 44.92
CA GLN A 15 33.02 -10.47 44.36
C GLN A 15 33.39 -11.75 45.14
N VAL A 16 34.22 -12.61 44.54
CA VAL A 16 34.70 -13.93 44.99
C VAL A 16 33.84 -15.09 44.47
N VAL A 17 34.22 -15.66 43.31
CA VAL A 17 34.87 -16.99 43.20
C VAL A 17 35.57 -17.04 41.83
N ILE A 18 36.90 -16.94 41.86
CA ILE A 18 37.81 -17.36 40.79
C ILE A 18 38.26 -18.77 41.19
N LEU A 19 38.05 -19.78 40.35
CA LEU A 19 38.83 -21.01 40.44
C LEU A 19 39.13 -21.57 39.05
N LEU A 20 40.43 -21.67 38.82
CA LEU A 20 41.14 -22.28 37.70
C LEU A 20 40.86 -23.79 37.61
N VAL A 21 40.58 -24.30 36.41
CA VAL A 21 41.00 -25.66 35.99
C VAL A 21 41.38 -25.64 34.51
N VAL A 22 42.55 -26.21 34.24
CA VAL A 22 43.30 -26.22 32.99
C VAL A 22 43.49 -27.69 32.58
N ILE A 23 43.17 -28.01 31.30
CA ILE A 23 43.68 -29.13 30.45
C ILE A 23 43.15 -30.57 30.74
N PRO A 24 43.06 -31.53 29.76
CA PRO A 24 43.57 -31.54 28.38
C PRO A 24 42.58 -31.84 27.25
N ILE A 25 43.07 -31.49 26.05
CA ILE A 25 42.64 -31.88 24.71
C ILE A 25 42.85 -33.40 24.51
N ALA A 26 41.81 -34.12 24.10
CA ALA A 26 41.91 -35.46 23.53
C ALA A 26 41.27 -35.45 22.14
N ALA A 27 42.09 -35.65 21.12
CA ALA A 27 41.67 -35.86 19.74
C ALA A 27 41.02 -37.23 19.62
N VAL A 28 39.77 -37.27 19.15
CA VAL A 28 39.09 -38.49 18.74
C VAL A 28 38.79 -38.37 17.25
N LEU A 29 39.54 -39.13 16.45
CA LEU A 29 39.27 -39.41 15.05
C LEU A 29 38.11 -40.40 14.97
N PHE A 30 36.97 -39.97 14.44
CA PHE A 30 35.94 -40.85 13.90
C PHE A 30 35.82 -40.59 12.40
N LEU A 31 36.34 -41.51 11.59
CA LEU A 31 35.82 -41.75 10.25
C LEU A 31 34.54 -42.57 10.41
N THR A 32 33.43 -42.13 9.83
CA THR A 32 32.43 -43.02 9.20
C THR A 32 31.38 -42.22 8.41
N ALA A 33 31.21 -42.66 7.15
CA ALA A 33 30.05 -42.55 6.27
C ALA A 33 29.46 -41.17 5.94
N MET A 34 29.79 -40.69 4.73
CA MET A 34 29.03 -39.65 4.02
C MET A 34 27.62 -40.16 3.69
N SER A 35 26.59 -39.47 4.18
CA SER A 35 25.27 -39.45 3.55
C SER A 35 25.19 -38.19 2.67
N PRO A 36 24.56 -38.24 1.48
CA PRO A 36 24.51 -37.08 0.60
C PRO A 36 23.62 -35.99 1.21
N SER A 37 24.16 -34.79 1.35
CA SER A 37 23.41 -33.57 1.65
C SER A 37 22.37 -33.29 0.55
N PRO A 38 21.17 -32.80 0.89
CA PRO A 38 20.26 -32.25 -0.09
C PRO A 38 20.80 -30.91 -0.63
N ASP A 39 20.67 -30.73 -1.95
CA ASP A 39 21.10 -29.57 -2.75
C ASP A 39 20.62 -28.21 -2.16
N PRO A 40 21.51 -27.23 -1.92
CA PRO A 40 21.11 -25.92 -1.42
C PRO A 40 20.81 -24.98 -2.59
N LYS A 41 19.80 -25.27 -3.41
CA LYS A 41 19.29 -24.33 -4.43
C LYS A 41 17.78 -24.40 -4.62
N LYS A 42 17.03 -23.87 -3.65
CA LYS A 42 15.83 -23.05 -3.84
C LYS A 42 15.20 -22.74 -2.49
N ASN A 43 15.75 -21.74 -1.81
CA ASN A 43 14.97 -20.90 -0.92
C ASN A 43 15.44 -19.48 -1.21
N THR A 44 14.70 -18.77 -2.07
CA THR A 44 14.78 -17.31 -2.12
C THR A 44 14.04 -16.77 -0.91
N ASP A 45 14.57 -17.08 0.28
CA ASP A 45 14.28 -16.30 1.47
C ASP A 45 14.96 -14.96 1.20
N THR A 46 14.17 -13.95 0.83
CA THR A 46 14.63 -12.57 0.90
C THR A 46 14.93 -12.27 2.36
N VAL A 47 16.16 -12.56 2.78
CA VAL A 47 16.74 -12.12 4.03
C VAL A 47 16.63 -10.61 4.03
N THR A 48 15.64 -10.07 4.74
CA THR A 48 15.61 -8.67 5.15
C THR A 48 16.93 -8.40 5.85
N ARG A 49 17.78 -7.57 5.24
CA ARG A 49 19.00 -7.09 5.89
C ARG A 49 18.58 -6.38 7.19
N PRO A 50 19.17 -6.70 8.34
CA PRO A 50 18.99 -5.90 9.54
C PRO A 50 19.40 -4.46 9.21
N GLY A 51 18.44 -3.53 9.22
CA GLY A 51 18.68 -2.09 8.98
C GLY A 51 18.11 -1.49 7.69
N SER A 52 17.49 -2.26 6.78
CA SER A 52 16.69 -1.64 5.70
C SER A 52 15.26 -1.38 6.19
N GLU A 53 14.84 -0.12 6.17
CA GLU A 53 13.48 0.31 6.51
C GLU A 53 12.43 -0.47 5.70
N LEU A 54 11.25 -0.74 6.28
CA LEU A 54 10.16 -1.47 5.63
C LEU A 54 9.79 -0.76 4.31
N PRO A 55 9.98 -1.40 3.14
CA PRO A 55 9.66 -0.76 1.86
C PRO A 55 8.16 -0.50 1.78
N ILE A 56 7.80 0.64 1.19
CA ILE A 56 6.40 1.00 0.95
C ILE A 56 6.14 0.96 -0.56
N PHE A 57 4.99 0.39 -0.92
CA PHE A 57 4.34 0.60 -2.20
C PHE A 57 3.13 1.47 -1.94
N ASP A 58 3.23 2.74 -2.30
CA ASP A 58 2.16 3.72 -2.13
C ASP A 58 1.08 3.50 -3.20
N THR A 59 -0.10 3.01 -2.82
CA THR A 59 -1.18 2.71 -3.77
C THR A 59 -2.12 3.88 -4.03
N HIS A 60 -1.82 5.09 -3.54
CA HIS A 60 -2.72 6.23 -3.72
C HIS A 60 -1.92 7.54 -3.83
N VAL A 61 -1.60 7.97 -5.05
CA VAL A 61 -0.90 9.24 -5.31
C VAL A 61 -1.61 10.07 -6.37
N HIS A 62 -1.72 11.38 -6.15
CA HIS A 62 -2.24 12.35 -7.11
C HIS A 62 -1.22 13.44 -7.44
N TYR A 63 -0.54 13.30 -8.58
CA TYR A 63 0.32 14.35 -9.12
C TYR A 63 -0.44 15.24 -10.11
N LYS A 64 -1.41 16.01 -9.59
CA LYS A 64 -2.32 16.87 -10.35
C LYS A 64 -1.72 18.23 -10.69
N LYS A 65 -2.38 18.97 -11.59
CA LYS A 65 -1.86 20.22 -12.18
C LYS A 65 -1.42 21.26 -11.14
N GLU A 66 -2.14 21.38 -10.02
CA GLU A 66 -1.85 22.32 -8.94
C GLU A 66 -0.52 22.04 -8.23
N ALA A 67 0.00 20.81 -8.31
CA ALA A 67 1.27 20.41 -7.70
C ALA A 67 2.48 20.73 -8.60
N TRP A 68 2.30 20.90 -9.91
CA TRP A 68 3.41 20.96 -10.88
C TRP A 68 4.32 22.18 -10.72
N THR A 69 3.79 23.29 -10.17
CA THR A 69 4.58 24.50 -9.92
C THR A 69 5.37 24.43 -8.61
N LEU A 70 4.99 23.53 -7.70
CA LEU A 70 5.64 23.36 -6.40
C LEU A 70 6.60 22.18 -6.37
N PHE A 71 6.30 21.13 -7.14
CA PHE A 71 7.07 19.90 -7.19
C PHE A 71 7.29 19.51 -8.63
N SER A 72 8.53 19.58 -9.10
CA SER A 72 8.90 19.01 -10.40
C SER A 72 8.81 17.48 -10.38
N PRO A 73 8.66 16.82 -11.53
CA PRO A 73 8.63 15.35 -11.59
C PRO A 73 9.87 14.68 -10.97
N LYS A 74 11.05 15.30 -11.10
CA LYS A 74 12.28 14.77 -10.50
C LYS A 74 12.24 14.88 -8.98
N GLU A 75 11.76 15.99 -8.44
CA GLU A 75 11.63 16.18 -6.99
C GLU A 75 10.62 15.20 -6.38
N VAL A 76 9.52 14.92 -7.07
CA VAL A 76 8.55 13.88 -6.65
C VAL A 76 9.21 12.50 -6.58
N LEU A 77 10.00 12.11 -7.60
CA LEU A 77 10.68 10.82 -7.60
C LEU A 77 11.77 10.73 -6.51
N GLU A 78 12.51 11.82 -6.26
CA GLU A 78 13.47 11.87 -5.17
C GLU A 78 12.80 11.86 -3.80
N LEU A 79 11.61 12.47 -3.68
CA LEU A 79 10.76 12.39 -2.49
C LEU A 79 10.35 10.95 -2.21
N PHE A 80 9.86 10.21 -3.21
CA PHE A 80 9.55 8.78 -3.04
C PHE A 80 10.75 7.97 -2.55
N LYS A 81 11.92 8.14 -3.20
CA LYS A 81 13.14 7.40 -2.85
C LYS A 81 13.58 7.67 -1.41
N ARG A 82 13.65 8.94 -0.99
CA ARG A 82 14.10 9.29 0.36
C ARG A 82 13.09 8.91 1.43
N SER A 83 11.80 8.83 1.09
CA SER A 83 10.77 8.26 1.98
C SER A 83 10.75 6.73 1.96
N GLY A 84 11.64 6.04 1.23
CA GLY A 84 11.64 4.57 1.14
C GLY A 84 10.43 3.98 0.41
N VAL A 85 9.77 4.80 -0.43
CA VAL A 85 8.69 4.38 -1.34
C VAL A 85 9.34 3.90 -2.64
N THR A 86 9.12 2.62 -2.96
CA THR A 86 9.83 1.97 -4.07
C THR A 86 8.95 1.80 -5.31
N LYS A 87 7.63 1.84 -5.14
CA LYS A 87 6.63 1.90 -6.21
C LYS A 87 5.47 2.78 -5.78
N ALA A 88 4.83 3.44 -6.74
CA ALA A 88 3.68 4.31 -6.51
C ALA A 88 2.61 4.10 -7.59
N LEU A 89 1.37 3.85 -7.18
CA LEU A 89 0.19 3.95 -8.06
C LEU A 89 -0.17 5.42 -8.16
N VAL A 90 -0.06 5.97 -9.37
CA VAL A 90 -0.32 7.39 -9.64
C VAL A 90 -1.52 7.52 -10.55
N SER A 91 -2.44 8.40 -10.17
CA SER A 91 -3.53 8.84 -11.01
C SER A 91 -3.68 10.37 -10.90
N SER A 92 -3.72 11.08 -12.03
CA SER A 92 -3.62 12.56 -12.04
C SER A 92 -4.82 13.21 -12.72
N SER A 93 -5.08 14.46 -12.31
CA SER A 93 -6.04 15.37 -12.95
C SER A 93 -5.29 16.60 -13.48
N PRO A 94 -5.08 16.74 -14.80
CA PRO A 94 -5.33 15.73 -15.82
C PRO A 94 -4.24 14.64 -15.85
N ASP A 95 -4.46 13.59 -16.65
CA ASP A 95 -3.60 12.40 -16.77
C ASP A 95 -2.13 12.70 -17.11
N GLU A 96 -1.83 13.87 -17.68
CA GLU A 96 -0.48 14.30 -18.03
C GLU A 96 0.51 14.21 -16.87
N GLY A 97 0.08 14.47 -15.62
CA GLY A 97 0.95 14.35 -14.45
C GLY A 97 1.43 12.90 -14.23
N THR A 98 0.53 11.92 -14.36
CA THR A 98 0.86 10.50 -14.24
C THR A 98 1.86 10.10 -15.33
N ARG A 99 1.64 10.56 -16.56
CA ARG A 99 2.51 10.28 -17.70
C ARG A 99 3.88 10.95 -17.58
N MET A 100 3.96 12.15 -17.01
CA MET A 100 5.22 12.83 -16.72
C MET A 100 6.09 12.01 -15.78
N LEU A 101 5.52 11.47 -14.69
CA LEU A 101 6.25 10.62 -13.76
C LEU A 101 6.61 9.26 -14.38
N TYR A 102 5.65 8.61 -15.05
CA TYR A 102 5.89 7.31 -15.71
C TYR A 102 7.01 7.38 -16.75
N LYS A 103 7.07 8.45 -17.55
CA LYS A 103 8.15 8.64 -18.54
C LYS A 103 9.55 8.68 -17.91
N LEU A 104 9.65 9.18 -16.68
CA LEU A 104 10.93 9.31 -15.98
C LEU A 104 11.29 8.07 -15.16
N ALA A 105 10.31 7.33 -14.65
CA ALA A 105 10.52 6.16 -13.81
C ALA A 105 9.46 5.07 -14.05
N PRO A 106 9.47 4.40 -15.21
CA PRO A 106 8.44 3.42 -15.58
C PRO A 106 8.43 2.18 -14.66
N ASP A 107 9.55 1.87 -14.00
CA ASP A 107 9.65 0.75 -13.05
C ASP A 107 9.07 1.08 -11.66
N MET A 108 8.95 2.38 -11.35
CA MET A 108 8.44 2.87 -10.06
C MET A 108 6.95 3.22 -10.15
N ILE A 109 6.51 3.78 -11.28
CA ILE A 109 5.16 4.34 -11.42
C ILE A 109 4.22 3.32 -12.03
N VAL A 110 3.08 3.10 -11.37
CA VAL A 110 1.95 2.32 -11.87
C VAL A 110 0.83 3.28 -12.27
N PRO A 111 0.61 3.51 -13.58
CA PRO A 111 -0.39 4.46 -14.06
C PRO A 111 -1.82 3.95 -13.87
N PHE A 112 -2.66 4.79 -13.28
CA PHE A 112 -4.13 4.65 -13.28
C PHE A 112 -4.75 5.86 -13.99
N LEU A 113 -5.76 5.61 -14.82
CA LEU A 113 -6.38 6.64 -15.66
C LEU A 113 -7.61 7.25 -14.99
N ARG A 114 -7.53 8.51 -14.55
CA ARG A 114 -8.69 9.26 -14.04
C ARG A 114 -9.56 9.78 -15.19
N PRO A 115 -10.87 9.98 -14.98
CA PRO A 115 -11.72 10.66 -15.96
C PRO A 115 -11.54 12.18 -15.96
N TYR A 116 -10.85 12.78 -14.99
CA TYR A 116 -10.90 14.22 -14.75
C TYR A 116 -9.94 15.02 -15.63
N HIS A 117 -10.52 15.90 -16.45
CA HIS A 117 -9.83 16.84 -17.31
C HIS A 117 -10.82 17.92 -17.75
N ASP A 118 -10.32 19.11 -18.10
CA ASP A 118 -11.13 20.23 -18.58
C ASP A 118 -12.31 20.56 -17.64
N ASP A 119 -13.57 20.44 -18.12
CA ASP A 119 -14.78 20.66 -17.32
C ASP A 119 -15.27 19.40 -16.58
N VAL A 120 -14.60 18.25 -16.78
CA VAL A 120 -14.95 16.99 -16.13
C VAL A 120 -14.22 16.83 -14.80
N ASN A 121 -14.99 16.68 -13.73
CA ASN A 121 -14.52 16.59 -12.35
C ASN A 121 -15.27 15.51 -11.56
N SER A 122 -14.93 15.36 -10.28
CA SER A 122 -15.49 14.34 -9.39
C SER A 122 -17.00 14.37 -9.29
N SER A 123 -17.62 15.54 -9.41
CA SER A 123 -19.06 15.71 -9.24
C SER A 123 -19.88 15.50 -10.51
N ASN A 124 -19.26 15.38 -11.70
CA ASN A 124 -20.02 15.35 -12.96
C ASN A 124 -19.60 14.29 -13.99
N TRP A 125 -18.47 13.59 -13.82
CA TRP A 125 -17.92 12.71 -14.85
C TRP A 125 -18.88 11.61 -15.34
N PHE A 126 -19.68 11.05 -14.44
CA PHE A 126 -20.67 10.01 -14.72
C PHE A 126 -21.85 10.50 -15.58
N LYS A 127 -21.97 11.82 -15.79
CA LYS A 127 -22.96 12.44 -16.67
C LYS A 127 -22.41 12.73 -18.07
N LYS A 128 -21.11 12.46 -18.31
CA LYS A 128 -20.39 12.88 -19.51
C LYS A 128 -20.05 11.67 -20.37
N GLN A 129 -20.89 11.37 -21.36
CA GLN A 129 -20.68 10.23 -22.27
C GLN A 129 -19.32 10.27 -22.99
N SER A 130 -18.80 11.48 -23.24
CA SER A 130 -17.47 11.70 -23.84
C SER A 130 -16.32 11.05 -23.08
N ILE A 131 -16.48 10.76 -21.78
CA ILE A 131 -15.46 10.08 -20.98
C ILE A 131 -15.17 8.66 -21.50
N LEU A 132 -16.15 7.98 -22.07
CA LEU A 132 -15.95 6.63 -22.57
C LEU A 132 -15.05 6.61 -23.80
N ASP A 133 -15.19 7.61 -24.67
CA ASP A 133 -14.30 7.78 -25.82
C ASP A 133 -12.90 8.22 -25.38
N TYR A 134 -12.82 9.09 -24.36
CA TYR A 134 -11.56 9.45 -23.72
C TYR A 134 -10.82 8.22 -23.16
N PHE A 135 -11.51 7.35 -22.41
CA PHE A 135 -10.91 6.13 -21.87
C PHE A 135 -10.43 5.21 -22.98
N LYS A 136 -11.28 4.89 -23.97
CA LYS A 136 -10.88 4.06 -25.11
C LYS A 136 -9.64 4.62 -25.79
N LYS A 137 -9.58 5.94 -26.00
CA LYS A 137 -8.45 6.59 -26.66
C LYS A 137 -7.17 6.53 -25.84
N ARG A 138 -7.25 6.78 -24.53
CA ARG A 138 -6.06 6.77 -23.64
C ARG A 138 -5.53 5.36 -23.42
N LEU A 139 -6.43 4.37 -23.35
CA LEU A 139 -6.06 2.95 -23.17
C LEU A 139 -5.44 2.31 -24.43
N GLU A 140 -5.44 2.98 -25.59
CA GLU A 140 -4.60 2.59 -26.74
C GLU A 140 -3.11 2.55 -26.36
N LEU A 141 -2.68 3.30 -25.35
CA LEU A 141 -1.35 3.23 -24.76
C LEU A 141 -1.36 2.21 -23.60
N PRO A 142 -0.68 1.05 -23.71
CA PRO A 142 -0.82 -0.07 -22.77
C PRO A 142 0.02 0.10 -21.49
N ILE A 143 0.01 1.30 -20.89
CA ILE A 143 0.73 1.60 -19.65
C ILE A 143 -0.17 1.52 -18.40
N TYR A 144 -1.49 1.65 -18.58
CA TYR A 144 -2.43 1.73 -17.47
C TYR A 144 -2.73 0.36 -16.88
N LYS A 145 -2.82 0.30 -15.55
CA LYS A 145 -3.23 -0.89 -14.79
C LYS A 145 -4.62 -0.77 -14.17
N GLY A 146 -5.23 0.41 -14.27
CA GLY A 146 -6.58 0.66 -13.80
C GLY A 146 -7.18 1.96 -14.28
N ILE A 147 -8.47 2.11 -14.01
CA ILE A 147 -9.26 3.33 -14.23
C ILE A 147 -9.65 3.87 -12.86
N GLY A 148 -9.44 5.16 -12.64
CA GLY A 148 -9.62 5.84 -11.37
C GLY A 148 -8.33 6.49 -10.88
N GLU A 149 -8.28 7.04 -9.68
CA GLU A 149 -9.41 7.14 -8.74
C GLU A 149 -10.58 7.95 -9.34
N PHE A 150 -11.82 7.48 -9.20
CA PHE A 150 -13.01 8.27 -9.49
C PHE A 150 -14.03 8.21 -8.35
N HIS A 151 -14.92 9.18 -8.31
CA HIS A 151 -15.88 9.38 -7.23
C HIS A 151 -17.28 8.92 -7.64
N ILE A 152 -17.96 8.25 -6.71
CA ILE A 152 -19.41 8.05 -6.71
C ILE A 152 -19.91 8.64 -5.40
N HIS A 153 -20.37 9.89 -5.45
CA HIS A 153 -20.77 10.64 -4.24
C HIS A 153 -22.13 10.19 -3.69
N ASN A 154 -23.06 9.84 -4.57
CA ASN A 154 -24.35 9.25 -4.19
C ASN A 154 -24.41 7.85 -4.78
N GLU A 155 -24.81 6.87 -3.97
CA GLU A 155 -24.94 5.47 -4.35
C GLU A 155 -25.86 5.26 -5.56
N ILE A 156 -26.88 6.10 -5.73
CA ILE A 156 -27.77 6.06 -6.91
C ILE A 156 -27.05 6.34 -8.23
N ASP A 157 -25.95 7.09 -8.19
CA ASP A 157 -25.16 7.39 -9.39
C ASP A 157 -24.37 6.17 -9.88
N ALA A 158 -24.18 5.14 -9.04
CA ALA A 158 -23.51 3.88 -9.42
C ALA A 158 -24.22 3.15 -10.57
N ASP A 159 -25.53 3.39 -10.75
CA ASP A 159 -26.34 2.83 -11.84
C ASP A 159 -26.28 3.65 -13.14
N SER A 160 -25.50 4.74 -13.18
CA SER A 160 -25.41 5.57 -14.38
C SER A 160 -24.81 4.80 -15.58
N PRO A 161 -25.28 5.05 -16.82
CA PRO A 161 -24.76 4.36 -18.01
C PRO A 161 -23.24 4.49 -18.17
N VAL A 162 -22.67 5.66 -17.87
CA VAL A 162 -21.23 5.90 -17.98
C VAL A 162 -20.45 5.04 -16.99
N ILE A 163 -20.91 4.91 -15.75
CA ILE A 163 -20.27 4.04 -14.75
C ILE A 163 -20.36 2.59 -15.21
N LEU A 164 -21.55 2.10 -15.56
CA LEU A 164 -21.73 0.70 -15.99
C LEU A 164 -20.88 0.34 -17.22
N GLU A 165 -20.78 1.24 -18.20
CA GLU A 165 -19.89 1.03 -19.35
C GLU A 165 -18.40 1.09 -18.96
N THR A 166 -18.03 1.92 -17.98
CA THR A 166 -16.66 1.95 -17.43
C THR A 166 -16.31 0.64 -16.72
N LEU A 167 -17.22 0.06 -15.94
CA LEU A 167 -17.00 -1.24 -15.29
C LEU A 167 -16.80 -2.35 -16.33
N ARG A 168 -17.64 -2.39 -17.37
CA ARG A 168 -17.51 -3.35 -18.48
C ARG A 168 -16.20 -3.21 -19.22
N LEU A 169 -15.79 -1.96 -19.48
CA LEU A 169 -14.51 -1.66 -20.09
C LEU A 169 -13.36 -2.19 -19.23
N ALA A 170 -13.37 -1.94 -17.92
CA ALA A 170 -12.34 -2.42 -17.02
C ALA A 170 -12.28 -3.97 -16.97
N VAL A 171 -13.41 -4.67 -16.92
CA VAL A 171 -13.43 -6.14 -17.01
C VAL A 171 -12.86 -6.62 -18.35
N LYS A 172 -13.27 -6.00 -19.45
CA LYS A 172 -12.82 -6.38 -20.80
C LYS A 172 -11.31 -6.21 -20.98
N GLU A 173 -10.76 -5.12 -20.47
CA GLU A 173 -9.34 -4.77 -20.61
C GLU A 173 -8.48 -5.31 -19.45
N ASP A 174 -9.06 -6.14 -18.56
CA ASP A 174 -8.43 -6.72 -17.37
C ASP A 174 -7.85 -5.70 -16.36
N LEU A 175 -8.48 -4.52 -16.30
CA LEU A 175 -8.07 -3.38 -15.46
C LEU A 175 -8.74 -3.39 -14.09
N TYR A 176 -8.06 -2.81 -13.10
CA TYR A 176 -8.67 -2.49 -11.81
C TYR A 176 -9.48 -1.19 -11.89
N ILE A 177 -10.51 -1.10 -11.06
CA ILE A 177 -11.19 0.16 -10.76
C ILE A 177 -10.66 0.69 -9.43
N HIS A 178 -10.21 1.94 -9.40
CA HIS A 178 -9.94 2.67 -8.15
C HIS A 178 -11.11 3.62 -7.88
N VAL A 179 -11.86 3.39 -6.80
CA VAL A 179 -13.12 4.12 -6.56
C VAL A 179 -13.21 4.71 -5.16
N HIS A 180 -13.61 5.99 -5.11
CA HIS A 180 -13.93 6.75 -3.91
C HIS A 180 -15.44 6.79 -3.70
N THR A 181 -15.92 5.98 -2.76
CA THR A 181 -17.35 5.88 -2.44
C THR A 181 -17.56 5.07 -1.16
N GLY A 182 -18.79 5.01 -0.64
CA GLY A 182 -19.18 4.11 0.45
C GLY A 182 -19.44 2.68 -0.02
N HIS A 183 -19.55 1.72 0.91
CA HIS A 183 -19.71 0.31 0.57
C HIS A 183 -20.93 0.00 -0.29
N GLU A 184 -22.04 0.75 -0.16
CA GLU A 184 -23.28 0.51 -0.90
C GLU A 184 -23.09 0.64 -2.42
N ALA A 185 -22.31 1.63 -2.86
CA ALA A 185 -21.97 1.79 -4.27
C ALA A 185 -21.04 0.66 -4.77
N VAL A 186 -20.11 0.19 -3.92
CA VAL A 186 -19.26 -0.97 -4.24
C VAL A 186 -20.10 -2.24 -4.39
N GLU A 187 -21.09 -2.45 -3.52
CA GLU A 187 -22.05 -3.55 -3.64
C GLU A 187 -22.85 -3.46 -4.94
N ALA A 188 -23.32 -2.26 -5.31
CA ALA A 188 -24.00 -2.04 -6.58
C ALA A 188 -23.10 -2.36 -7.78
N MET A 189 -21.83 -1.93 -7.76
CA MET A 189 -20.86 -2.26 -8.80
C MET A 189 -20.67 -3.77 -8.96
N PHE A 190 -20.50 -4.52 -7.86
CA PHE A 190 -20.38 -5.98 -7.91
C PHE A 190 -21.67 -6.69 -8.35
N LYS A 191 -22.84 -6.11 -8.06
CA LYS A 191 -24.12 -6.63 -8.55
C LYS A 191 -24.20 -6.53 -10.08
N HIS A 192 -23.71 -5.44 -10.66
CA HIS A 192 -23.72 -5.24 -12.12
C HIS A 192 -22.61 -6.00 -12.84
N GLU A 193 -21.39 -5.96 -12.30
CA GLU A 193 -20.22 -6.59 -12.91
C GLU A 193 -19.48 -7.47 -11.89
N PRO A 194 -19.94 -8.70 -11.60
CA PRO A 194 -19.39 -9.56 -10.54
C PRO A 194 -17.90 -9.91 -10.69
N LYS A 195 -17.34 -9.74 -11.89
CA LYS A 195 -15.92 -10.03 -12.21
C LYS A 195 -15.01 -8.82 -12.01
N ILE A 196 -15.56 -7.64 -11.73
CA ILE A 196 -14.77 -6.42 -11.58
C ILE A 196 -13.70 -6.59 -10.49
N LYS A 197 -12.51 -6.01 -10.72
CA LYS A 197 -11.45 -5.91 -9.71
C LYS A 197 -11.48 -4.50 -9.13
N VAL A 198 -11.67 -4.38 -7.83
CA VAL A 198 -11.84 -3.07 -7.16
C VAL A 198 -10.70 -2.83 -6.20
N LEU A 199 -10.04 -1.68 -6.33
CA LEU A 199 -9.29 -1.02 -5.27
C LEU A 199 -10.20 0.08 -4.70
N TRP A 200 -10.69 -0.13 -3.48
CA TRP A 200 -11.65 0.74 -2.84
C TRP A 200 -10.94 1.76 -1.96
N ALA A 201 -11.05 3.03 -2.33
CA ALA A 201 -10.30 4.13 -1.72
C ALA A 201 -10.71 4.37 -0.28
N HIS A 202 -9.70 4.64 0.55
CA HIS A 202 -9.83 5.00 1.97
C HIS A 202 -10.66 4.00 2.79
N ALA A 203 -10.79 2.76 2.32
CA ALA A 203 -11.72 1.77 2.85
C ALA A 203 -13.13 2.36 3.14
N GLY A 204 -13.67 3.11 2.18
CA GLY A 204 -15.01 3.71 2.28
C GLY A 204 -15.08 5.11 2.89
N MET A 205 -13.93 5.75 3.12
CA MET A 205 -13.75 7.05 3.80
C MET A 205 -14.19 7.05 5.26
N SER A 206 -15.46 6.71 5.53
CA SER A 206 -16.07 6.67 6.85
C SER A 206 -16.57 5.29 7.26
N ASP A 207 -16.49 4.29 6.38
CA ASP A 207 -16.93 2.94 6.74
C ASP A 207 -16.08 2.38 7.89
N PRO A 208 -16.71 1.76 8.91
CA PRO A 208 -16.01 1.20 10.05
C PRO A 208 -15.32 -0.13 9.69
N PRO A 209 -14.26 -0.54 10.42
CA PRO A 209 -13.49 -1.76 10.11
C PRO A 209 -14.34 -3.03 9.98
N GLN A 210 -15.46 -3.12 10.70
CA GLN A 210 -16.38 -4.26 10.64
C GLN A 210 -17.12 -4.35 9.29
N VAL A 211 -17.52 -3.20 8.72
CA VAL A 211 -18.12 -3.14 7.38
C VAL A 211 -17.09 -3.55 6.33
N VAL A 212 -15.88 -3.00 6.41
CA VAL A 212 -14.76 -3.37 5.52
C VAL A 212 -14.47 -4.87 5.59
N SER A 213 -14.45 -5.44 6.80
CA SER A 213 -14.26 -6.88 7.00
C SER A 213 -15.35 -7.73 6.34
N ALA A 214 -16.62 -7.32 6.47
CA ALA A 214 -17.75 -8.01 5.85
C ALA A 214 -17.72 -7.91 4.32
N MET A 215 -17.28 -6.78 3.78
CA MET A 215 -17.09 -6.58 2.34
C MET A 215 -16.00 -7.52 1.78
N PHE A 216 -14.89 -7.71 2.50
CA PHE A 216 -13.86 -8.68 2.11
C PHE A 216 -14.33 -10.14 2.15
N ASP A 217 -15.14 -10.49 3.15
CA ASP A 217 -15.74 -11.82 3.28
C ASP A 217 -16.68 -12.12 2.09
N ARG A 218 -17.37 -11.10 1.57
CA ARG A 218 -18.35 -11.22 0.49
C ARG A 218 -17.72 -11.21 -0.91
N TYR A 219 -16.81 -10.28 -1.19
CA TYR A 219 -16.29 -10.06 -2.54
C TYR A 219 -14.82 -10.43 -2.62
N LYS A 220 -14.46 -11.46 -3.40
CA LYS A 220 -13.06 -11.93 -3.51
C LYS A 220 -12.15 -11.01 -4.33
N ASN A 221 -12.73 -10.18 -5.20
CA ASN A 221 -12.02 -9.27 -6.09
C ASN A 221 -11.99 -7.82 -5.56
N LEU A 222 -12.05 -7.66 -4.23
CA LEU A 222 -12.02 -6.36 -3.56
C LEU A 222 -10.70 -6.15 -2.80
N TRP A 223 -10.08 -5.01 -2.96
CA TRP A 223 -8.95 -4.57 -2.14
C TRP A 223 -9.28 -3.19 -1.62
N VAL A 224 -8.59 -2.75 -0.58
CA VAL A 224 -8.66 -1.36 -0.13
C VAL A 224 -7.26 -0.78 -0.13
N ASP A 225 -7.17 0.50 -0.50
CA ASP A 225 -6.14 1.35 0.05
C ASP A 225 -6.71 2.09 1.27
N ILE A 226 -5.88 2.29 2.29
CA ILE A 226 -6.27 2.91 3.57
C ILE A 226 -5.69 4.32 3.75
N SER A 227 -5.32 4.99 2.67
CA SER A 227 -4.88 6.40 2.73
C SER A 227 -5.96 7.28 3.38
N ILE A 228 -5.58 8.40 4.01
CA ILE A 228 -6.47 9.33 4.74
C ILE A 228 -7.10 8.76 6.03
N ARG A 229 -7.00 7.45 6.26
CA ARG A 229 -7.50 6.79 7.48
C ARG A 229 -6.47 6.79 8.61
N GLU A 230 -5.36 7.51 8.51
CA GLU A 230 -4.24 7.43 9.46
C GLU A 230 -4.68 7.68 10.91
N ASN A 231 -5.53 8.69 11.13
CA ASN A 231 -6.04 9.03 12.46
C ASN A 231 -7.12 8.07 12.97
N ASP A 232 -7.85 7.39 12.08
CA ASP A 232 -8.78 6.33 12.47
C ASP A 232 -8.00 5.06 12.85
N ILE A 233 -6.95 4.75 12.08
CA ILE A 233 -6.11 3.56 12.24
C ILE A 233 -5.27 3.66 13.49
N ALA A 234 -4.62 4.80 13.71
CA ALA A 234 -3.68 4.96 14.79
C ALA A 234 -3.83 6.33 15.46
N PRO A 235 -4.94 6.61 16.16
CA PRO A 235 -5.11 7.88 16.85
C PRO A 235 -3.94 8.14 17.81
N GLY A 236 -3.23 9.26 17.62
CA GLY A 236 -2.03 9.58 18.39
C GLY A 236 -0.82 8.65 18.12
N GLY A 237 -0.82 7.94 17.00
CA GLY A 237 0.22 7.00 16.60
C GLY A 237 0.09 5.60 17.22
N VAL A 238 -0.99 5.31 17.96
CA VAL A 238 -1.22 3.99 18.56
C VAL A 238 -2.28 3.24 17.77
N LEU A 239 -1.92 2.09 17.21
CA LEU A 239 -2.81 1.28 16.39
C LEU A 239 -4.08 0.88 17.17
N SER A 240 -5.25 1.24 16.62
CA SER A 240 -6.55 0.91 17.19
C SER A 240 -6.78 -0.62 17.23
N PRO A 241 -7.41 -1.14 18.29
CA PRO A 241 -7.77 -2.56 18.37
C PRO A 241 -8.65 -3.05 17.21
N GLU A 242 -9.60 -2.21 16.76
CA GLU A 242 -10.55 -2.53 15.69
C GLU A 242 -9.83 -2.68 14.34
N TRP A 243 -8.92 -1.75 14.03
CA TRP A 243 -8.10 -1.81 12.83
C TRP A 243 -7.09 -2.95 12.88
N LYS A 244 -6.46 -3.17 14.04
CA LYS A 244 -5.59 -4.34 14.24
C LYS A 244 -6.33 -5.64 13.97
N ALA A 245 -7.56 -5.79 14.46
CA ALA A 245 -8.37 -6.97 14.20
C ALA A 245 -8.68 -7.16 12.70
N LEU A 246 -9.00 -6.08 11.98
CA LEU A 246 -9.18 -6.10 10.53
C LEU A 246 -7.91 -6.55 9.79
N PHE A 247 -6.76 -5.96 10.13
CA PHE A 247 -5.47 -6.28 9.51
C PHE A 247 -5.04 -7.73 9.73
N LEU A 248 -5.28 -8.27 10.93
CA LEU A 248 -4.96 -9.66 11.24
C LEU A 248 -5.92 -10.66 10.56
N LYS A 249 -7.20 -10.30 10.40
CA LYS A 249 -8.19 -11.15 9.72
C LYS A 249 -8.00 -11.16 8.20
N HIS A 250 -7.68 -10.01 7.61
CA HIS A 250 -7.60 -9.80 6.16
C HIS A 250 -6.24 -9.25 5.69
N PRO A 251 -5.11 -9.85 6.09
CA PRO A 251 -3.78 -9.28 5.83
C PRO A 251 -3.43 -9.22 4.35
N ASP A 252 -4.12 -9.99 3.52
CA ASP A 252 -3.87 -10.12 2.07
C ASP A 252 -4.76 -9.22 1.21
N ARG A 253 -5.54 -8.29 1.79
CA ARG A 253 -6.56 -7.50 1.06
C ARG A 253 -6.41 -5.99 1.17
N ILE A 254 -5.34 -5.52 1.81
CA ILE A 254 -5.19 -4.14 2.27
C ILE A 254 -3.83 -3.60 1.80
N THR A 255 -3.82 -2.37 1.30
CA THR A 255 -2.61 -1.64 0.88
C THR A 255 -2.58 -0.26 1.52
N VAL A 256 -1.40 0.36 1.60
CA VAL A 256 -1.22 1.72 2.15
C VAL A 256 -1.05 2.75 1.03
N GLY A 257 -1.38 4.00 1.30
CA GLY A 257 -1.10 5.07 0.35
C GLY A 257 -1.15 6.44 1.01
N SER A 258 -0.59 7.44 0.34
CA SER A 258 -0.44 8.79 0.89
C SER A 258 -1.59 9.74 0.55
N ASP A 259 -2.34 9.44 -0.51
CA ASP A 259 -3.35 10.30 -1.11
C ASP A 259 -2.95 11.78 -1.17
N THR A 260 -2.04 12.10 -2.09
CA THR A 260 -1.56 13.46 -2.31
C THR A 260 -2.55 14.36 -3.05
N TRP A 261 -3.84 14.30 -2.70
CA TRP A 261 -4.94 15.02 -3.35
C TRP A 261 -4.84 16.54 -3.25
N VAL A 262 -4.04 17.10 -2.33
CA VAL A 262 -3.74 18.54 -2.19
C VAL A 262 -2.26 18.79 -1.95
N ASN A 263 -1.82 20.02 -2.19
CA ASN A 263 -0.41 20.42 -2.06
C ASN A 263 0.14 20.25 -0.63
N SER A 264 -0.69 20.39 0.41
CA SER A 264 -0.24 20.13 1.79
C SER A 264 0.13 18.66 2.02
N ARG A 265 -0.58 17.71 1.41
CA ARG A 265 -0.23 16.28 1.48
C ARG A 265 1.11 15.99 0.81
N TRP A 266 1.47 16.72 -0.24
CA TRP A 266 2.82 16.64 -0.82
C TRP A 266 3.90 17.20 0.10
N GLN A 267 3.60 18.28 0.83
CA GLN A 267 4.52 18.87 1.82
C GLN A 267 4.72 17.95 3.04
N GLU A 268 3.69 17.20 3.41
CA GLU A 268 3.67 16.27 4.54
C GLU A 268 4.00 14.82 4.14
N TYR A 269 4.43 14.58 2.90
CA TYR A 269 4.55 13.22 2.35
C TYR A 269 5.47 12.32 3.19
N GLU A 270 6.62 12.84 3.63
CA GLU A 270 7.57 12.08 4.42
C GLU A 270 7.00 11.74 5.80
N GLU A 271 6.28 12.69 6.40
CA GLU A 271 5.58 12.54 7.68
C GLU A 271 4.47 11.50 7.59
N ILE A 272 3.68 11.50 6.50
CA ILE A 272 2.62 10.50 6.25
C ILE A 272 3.23 9.11 6.17
N ILE A 273 4.24 8.92 5.32
CA ILE A 273 4.90 7.60 5.16
C ILE A 273 5.56 7.14 6.46
N LYS A 274 6.18 8.06 7.22
CA LYS A 274 6.77 7.76 8.53
C LYS A 274 5.70 7.38 9.55
N PHE A 275 4.57 8.09 9.58
CA PHE A 275 3.44 7.78 10.44
C PHE A 275 2.90 6.38 10.12
N ASP A 276 2.78 6.06 8.84
CA ASP A 276 2.33 4.74 8.41
C ASP A 276 3.23 3.61 8.87
N ARG A 277 4.55 3.78 8.71
CA ARG A 277 5.52 2.84 9.25
C ARG A 277 5.42 2.70 10.78
N GLY A 278 5.11 3.78 11.48
CA GLY A 278 4.95 3.81 12.93
C GLY A 278 3.84 2.87 13.42
N TRP A 279 2.67 2.89 12.78
CA TRP A 279 1.59 1.97 13.15
C TRP A 279 1.79 0.57 12.57
N LEU A 280 2.40 0.44 11.38
CA LEU A 280 2.75 -0.87 10.80
C LEU A 280 3.71 -1.66 11.71
N ALA A 281 4.64 -0.99 12.39
CA ALA A 281 5.57 -1.62 13.32
C ALA A 281 4.89 -2.25 14.57
N GLN A 282 3.60 -1.96 14.80
CA GLN A 282 2.81 -2.51 15.91
C GLN A 282 2.08 -3.81 15.53
N LEU A 283 2.21 -4.26 14.28
CA LEU A 283 1.71 -5.52 13.76
C LEU A 283 2.81 -6.60 13.73
N PRO A 284 2.43 -7.90 13.63
CA PRO A 284 3.36 -8.94 13.20
C PRO A 284 4.07 -8.54 11.90
N SER A 285 5.37 -8.83 11.80
CA SER A 285 6.22 -8.33 10.72
C SER A 285 5.78 -8.81 9.33
N ASP A 286 5.21 -10.01 9.23
CA ASP A 286 4.65 -10.58 8.00
C ASP A 286 3.38 -9.82 7.56
N VAL A 287 2.49 -9.50 8.51
CA VAL A 287 1.29 -8.69 8.24
C VAL A 287 1.65 -7.27 7.83
N ALA A 288 2.59 -6.65 8.54
CA ALA A 288 3.08 -5.32 8.21
C ALA A 288 3.67 -5.28 6.79
N ARG A 289 4.48 -6.28 6.40
CA ARG A 289 5.06 -6.37 5.06
C ARG A 289 4.03 -6.58 3.96
N LYS A 290 3.00 -7.38 4.21
CA LYS A 290 1.89 -7.57 3.26
C LYS A 290 1.19 -6.25 2.96
N ILE A 291 0.83 -5.52 4.00
CA ILE A 291 0.09 -4.26 3.91
C ILE A 291 0.96 -3.15 3.30
N ALA A 292 2.22 -3.06 3.72
CA ALA A 292 3.18 -2.07 3.23
C ALA A 292 3.58 -2.28 1.76
N TYR A 293 3.66 -3.53 1.30
CA TYR A 293 4.32 -3.82 0.03
C TYR A 293 3.75 -5.03 -0.73
N ASP A 294 3.73 -6.23 -0.13
CA ASP A 294 3.55 -7.47 -0.91
C ASP A 294 2.17 -7.56 -1.58
N ASN A 295 1.13 -7.02 -0.95
CA ASN A 295 -0.21 -6.97 -1.54
C ASN A 295 -0.22 -6.14 -2.83
N ALA A 296 0.25 -4.91 -2.78
CA ALA A 296 0.35 -4.04 -3.95
C ALA A 296 1.29 -4.63 -5.02
N GLY A 297 2.38 -5.26 -4.60
CA GLY A 297 3.27 -6.01 -5.48
C GLY A 297 2.58 -7.16 -6.22
N ARG A 298 1.69 -7.90 -5.56
CA ARG A 298 0.88 -8.96 -6.19
C ARG A 298 -0.13 -8.40 -7.19
N LEU A 299 -0.71 -7.23 -6.90
CA LEU A 299 -1.70 -6.60 -7.77
C LEU A 299 -1.06 -5.95 -9.01
N PHE A 300 0.10 -5.30 -8.83
CA PHE A 300 0.66 -4.37 -9.83
C PHE A 300 2.17 -4.50 -10.08
N GLY A 301 2.88 -5.31 -9.30
CA GLY A 301 4.35 -5.37 -9.27
C GLY A 301 5.01 -6.15 -10.41
N ASN A 302 4.24 -6.86 -11.24
CA ASN A 302 4.81 -7.64 -12.35
C ASN A 302 4.92 -6.80 -13.63
N GLY A 303 6.14 -6.29 -13.84
CA GLY A 303 6.68 -5.89 -15.13
C GLY A 303 7.45 -7.01 -15.85
N ASP A 304 7.27 -8.28 -15.47
CA ASP A 304 7.90 -9.41 -16.17
C ASP A 304 6.97 -10.01 -17.23
N SER A 305 7.40 -9.84 -18.47
CA SER A 305 7.02 -10.59 -19.66
C SER A 305 6.80 -12.07 -19.40
N GLY A 306 5.56 -12.53 -19.58
CA GLY A 306 5.26 -13.95 -19.55
C GLY A 306 3.84 -14.22 -20.01
N LYS A 307 3.66 -14.37 -21.32
CA LYS A 307 2.60 -15.24 -21.83
C LYS A 307 2.62 -16.54 -21.01
N ARG A 308 1.50 -16.88 -20.40
CA ARG A 308 1.12 -18.28 -20.18
C ARG A 308 -0.28 -18.46 -20.75
#